data_AF-A0A2S9GQZ7-F1
#
_entry.id   AF-A0A2S9GQZ7-F1
#
_cell.length_a   1.000
_cell.length_b   1.000
_cell.length_c   1.000
_cell.angle_alpha   90.00
_cell.angle_beta   90.00
_cell.angle_gamma   90.00
#
_symmetry.space_group_name_H-M   'P 1'
#
loop_
_entity.id
_entity.type
_entity.pdbx_description
1 polymer ?
#
loop_
_entity_poly.entity_id
_entity_poly.type
_entity_poly.pdbx_seq_one_letter_code
_entity_poly.pdbx_strand_id
1 'polypeptide(L)' 'GPGPEASIGKLVGAELNQQIYEFCMDLLGPEGILYDGYSVRDADGDGADWRGPIQQRFLRSRANTIEGGT' A
#
# COMPACT_ATOMS: atom_id res chain seq x y z
N GLY A 1 24.71 10.44 -2.48
CA GLY A 1 24.23 11.08 -1.24
C GLY A 1 22.74 11.35 -1.37
N PRO A 2 22.00 11.58 -0.27
CA PRO A 2 20.63 12.05 -0.38
C PRO A 2 20.70 13.45 -1.00
N GLY A 3 20.31 13.55 -2.26
CA GLY A 3 20.29 14.78 -3.05
C GLY A 3 18.92 14.97 -3.70
N PRO A 4 18.75 16.03 -4.50
CA PRO A 4 17.51 16.32 -5.21
C PRO A 4 16.96 15.12 -5.99
N GLU A 5 17.85 14.33 -6.59
CA GLU A 5 17.50 13.15 -7.37
C GLU A 5 16.85 12.05 -6.51
N ALA A 6 17.31 11.89 -5.27
CA ALA A 6 16.74 10.92 -4.33
C ALA A 6 15.36 11.34 -3.84
N SER A 7 15.12 12.65 -3.67
CA SER A 7 13.80 13.19 -3.30
C SER A 7 12.78 13.05 -4.44
N ILE A 8 13.21 13.26 -5.69
CA ILE A 8 12.37 13.03 -6.88
C ILE A 8 12.01 11.54 -6.99
N GLY A 9 12.99 10.64 -6.83
CA GLY A 9 12.73 9.20 -6.86
C GLY A 9 11.73 8.73 -5.81
N LYS A 10 11.77 9.31 -4.60
CA LYS A 10 10.79 9.05 -3.54
C LYS A 10 9.38 9.52 -3.93
N LEU A 11 9.25 10.73 -4.46
CA LEU A 11 7.95 11.28 -4.88
C LEU A 11 7.32 10.43 -5.98
N VAL A 12 8.07 10.17 -7.06
CA VAL A 12 7.59 9.37 -8.19
C VAL A 12 7.24 7.95 -7.73
N GLY A 13 8.06 7.35 -6.86
CA GLY A 13 7.79 6.04 -6.29
C GLY A 13 6.51 6.01 -5.43
N ALA A 14 6.29 7.04 -4.61
CA ALA A 14 5.09 7.14 -3.77
C ALA A 14 3.82 7.35 -4.59
N GLU A 15 3.87 8.14 -5.67
CA GLU A 15 2.75 8.38 -6.56
C GLU A 15 2.40 7.13 -7.38
N LEU A 16 3.40 6.48 -7.97
CA LEU A 16 3.20 5.21 -8.68
C LEU A 16 2.60 4.14 -7.77
N ASN A 17 3.08 4.05 -6.52
CA ASN A 17 2.57 3.09 -5.55
C ASN A 17 1.08 3.31 -5.23
N GLN A 18 0.66 4.57 -5.08
CA GLN A 18 -0.76 4.91 -4.89
C GLN A 18 -1.60 4.52 -6.12
N GLN A 19 -1.15 4.87 -7.32
CA GLN A 19 -1.85 4.57 -8.57
C GLN A 19 -2.06 3.05 -8.77
N ILE A 20 -1.05 2.25 -8.44
CA ILE A 20 -1.16 0.78 -8.51
C ILE A 20 -2.30 0.28 -7.62
N TYR A 21 -2.32 0.70 -6.35
CA TYR A 21 -3.32 0.18 -5.41
C TYR A 21 -4.71 0.79 -5.63
N GLU A 22 -4.80 2.02 -6.13
CA GLU A 22 -6.06 2.61 -6.58
C GLU A 22 -6.65 1.81 -7.74
N PHE A 23 -5.84 1.49 -8.75
CA PHE A 23 -6.26 0.60 -9.84
C PHE A 23 -6.69 -0.78 -9.35
N CYS A 24 -5.99 -1.37 -8.37
CA CYS A 24 -6.41 -2.64 -7.80
C CYS A 24 -7.79 -2.55 -7.12
N MET A 25 -8.06 -1.47 -6.39
CA MET A 25 -9.35 -1.23 -5.76
C MET A 25 -10.46 -1.04 -6.80
N ASP A 26 -10.18 -0.29 -7.88
CA ASP A 26 -11.12 -0.10 -8.98
C ASP A 26 -11.43 -1.42 -9.70
N LEU A 27 -10.42 -2.26 -9.91
CA LEU A 27 -10.58 -3.59 -10.52
C LEU A 27 -11.44 -4.52 -9.65
N LEU A 28 -11.32 -4.42 -8.33
CA LEU A 28 -12.15 -5.16 -7.38
C LEU A 28 -13.57 -4.62 -7.28
N GLY A 29 -13.79 -3.35 -7.61
CA GLY A 29 -15.10 -2.72 -7.52
C GLY A 29 -15.62 -2.65 -6.08
N PRO A 30 -16.94 -2.78 -5.86
CA PRO A 30 -17.56 -2.71 -4.54
C PRO A 30 -17.04 -3.73 -3.52
N GLU A 31 -16.52 -4.87 -3.97
CA GLU A 31 -15.92 -5.88 -3.10
C GLU A 31 -14.62 -5.37 -2.46
N GLY A 32 -13.94 -4.42 -3.10
CA GLY A 32 -12.71 -3.82 -2.60
C GLY A 32 -12.90 -3.05 -1.28
N ILE A 33 -14.10 -2.58 -0.95
CA ILE A 33 -14.37 -1.86 0.31
C ILE A 33 -14.70 -2.80 1.49
N LEU A 34 -14.81 -4.11 1.23
CA LEU A 34 -15.12 -5.10 2.25
C LEU A 34 -13.85 -5.67 2.87
N TYR A 35 -13.94 -6.01 4.16
CA TYR A 35 -12.94 -6.81 4.85
C TYR A 35 -13.52 -8.20 5.13
N ASP A 36 -12.78 -9.26 4.77
CA ASP A 36 -13.18 -10.66 5.03
C ASP A 36 -13.30 -10.99 6.52
N GLY A 37 -12.71 -10.16 7.39
CA GLY A 37 -12.77 -10.31 8.84
C GLY A 37 -11.81 -9.35 9.55
N TYR A 38 -12.01 -9.20 10.86
CA TYR A 38 -11.21 -8.34 11.74
C TYR A 38 -10.24 -9.15 12.63
N SER A 39 -10.11 -10.46 12.39
CA SER A 39 -9.13 -11.26 13.11
C SER A 39 -7.72 -10.78 12.75
N VAL A 40 -6.87 -10.68 13.76
CA VAL A 40 -5.43 -10.51 13.55
C VAL A 40 -4.97 -11.79 12.86
N ARG A 41 -4.69 -11.71 11.57
CA ARG A 41 -4.07 -12.81 10.83
C ARG A 41 -2.59 -12.79 11.20
N ASP A 42 -2.16 -13.76 11.99
CA ASP A 42 -0.76 -13.92 12.36
C ASP A 42 0.08 -14.07 11.10
N ALA A 43 1.02 -13.14 10.89
CA ALA A 43 1.96 -13.15 9.77
C ALA A 43 3.04 -14.25 9.91
N ASP A 44 2.95 -15.08 10.95
CA ASP A 44 3.96 -16.10 11.31
C ASP A 44 3.78 -17.44 10.59
N GLY A 45 2.79 -17.56 9.70
CA GLY A 45 2.62 -18.74 8.85
C GLY A 45 3.56 -18.71 7.64
N ASP A 46 4.35 -19.76 7.45
CA ASP A 46 5.19 -19.96 6.26
C ASP A 46 4.32 -19.97 4.99
N GLY A 47 4.33 -18.87 4.23
CA GLY A 47 3.49 -18.65 3.04
C GLY A 47 2.37 -17.61 3.19
N ALA A 48 2.18 -17.00 4.35
CA ALA A 48 1.25 -15.88 4.51
C ALA A 48 1.78 -14.63 3.77
N ASP A 49 0.91 -13.95 3.03
CA ASP A 49 1.23 -12.66 2.44
C ASP A 49 1.47 -11.64 3.56
N TRP A 50 2.74 -11.42 3.92
CA TRP A 50 3.17 -10.53 4.99
C TRP A 50 2.71 -9.07 4.81
N ARG A 51 2.40 -8.67 3.57
CA ARG A 51 1.90 -7.32 3.27
C ARG A 51 0.40 -7.20 3.50
N GLY A 52 -0.29 -8.31 3.73
CA GLY A 52 -1.73 -8.37 3.95
C GLY A 52 -2.56 -8.15 2.70
N PRO A 53 -3.89 -8.10 2.86
CA PRO A 53 -4.83 -7.96 1.76
C PRO A 53 -4.70 -6.61 1.06
N ILE A 54 -5.23 -6.52 -0.17
CA ILE A 54 -5.08 -5.36 -1.05
C ILE A 54 -5.62 -4.07 -0.44
N GLN A 55 -6.69 -4.14 0.37
CA GLN A 55 -7.24 -3.03 1.14
C GLN A 55 -6.22 -2.46 2.13
N GLN A 56 -5.50 -3.35 2.84
CA GLN A 56 -4.45 -2.93 3.78
C GLN A 56 -3.28 -2.27 3.06
N ARG A 57 -2.91 -2.80 1.90
CA ARG A 57 -1.82 -2.26 1.06
C ARG A 57 -2.19 -0.90 0.46
N PHE A 58 -3.44 -0.72 0.04
CA PHE A 58 -3.98 0.57 -0.38
C PHE A 58 -3.86 1.62 0.73
N LEU A 59 -4.36 1.31 1.94
CA LEU A 59 -4.24 2.22 3.10
C LEU A 59 -2.78 2.52 3.46
N ARG A 60 -1.90 1.52 3.40
CA ARG A 60 -0.45 1.72 3.58
C ARG A 60 0.15 2.67 2.54
N SER A 61 -0.24 2.57 1.28
CA SER A 61 0.26 3.49 0.24
C SER A 61 -0.09 4.95 0.52
N ARG A 62 -1.28 5.22 1.10
CA ARG A 62 -1.70 6.55 1.55
C ARG A 62 -0.96 6.99 2.82
N ALA A 63 -0.73 6.09 3.76
CA ALA A 63 0.04 6.41 4.98
C ALA A 63 1.50 6.76 4.67
N ASN A 64 2.11 6.08 3.70
CA ASN A 64 3.51 6.27 3.33
C ASN A 64 3.81 7.70 2.82
N THR A 65 2.82 8.43 2.30
CA THR A 65 3.02 9.83 1.88
C THR A 65 3.18 10.77 3.07
N ILE A 66 2.61 10.41 4.22
CA ILE A 66 2.71 11.17 5.47
C ILE A 66 4.00 10.80 6.21
N GLU A 67 4.28 9.51 6.33
CA GLU A 67 5.48 9.00 7.02
C GLU A 67 6.79 9.39 6.30
N GLY A 68 6.75 9.44 4.96
CA GLY A 68 7.92 9.72 4.12
C GLY A 68 8.25 11.21 3.96
N GLY A 69 7.39 12.11 4.44
CA GLY A 69 7.51 13.55 4.23
C GLY A 69 7.48 13.90 2.74
N THR A 70 6.27 14.01 2.17
CA THR A 70 6.06 14.91 1.04
C THR A 70 6.14 16.35 1.51
#